data_AF-A0A173TJP9-F1
#
_entry.id   AF-A0A173TJP9-F1
#
_cell.length_a   1.000
_cell.length_b   1.000
_cell.length_c   1.000
_cell.angle_alpha   90.00
_cell.angle_beta   90.00
_cell.angle_gamma   90.00
#
_symmetry.space_group_name_H-M   'P 1'
#
loop_
_entity.id
_entity.type
_entity.pdbx_description
1 polymer ?
#
loop_
_entity_poly.entity_id
_entity_poly.type
_entity_poly.pdbx_seq_one_letter_code
_entity_poly.pdbx_strand_id
1 'polypeptide(L)'
;MKLIFVRHGRTYFNEIRLTQGWCDSPLSRTGQKQVQDMRRQLLDIPITRAYSSNLGRAVETAEVLLEDREVELVYDKRLKEINFGIMEEEYKHYYFVF
;
A
#
# COMPACT_ATOMS: atom_id res chain seq x y z
N MET A 1 -14.81 -8.29 -16.46
CA MET A 1 -14.01 -7.33 -15.64
C MET A 1 -13.30 -8.13 -14.56
N LYS A 2 -11.98 -7.96 -14.39
CA LYS A 2 -11.20 -8.59 -13.31
C LYS A 2 -10.65 -7.47 -12.42
N LEU A 3 -10.81 -7.61 -11.11
CA LEU A 3 -10.28 -6.68 -10.12
C LEU A 3 -9.15 -7.37 -9.36
N ILE A 4 -8.08 -6.62 -9.10
CA ILE A 4 -6.93 -7.06 -8.31
C ILE A 4 -6.81 -6.09 -7.15
N PHE A 5 -6.98 -6.58 -5.94
CA PHE A 5 -6.82 -5.79 -4.73
C PHE A 5 -5.43 -6.01 -4.16
N VAL A 6 -4.72 -4.92 -3.92
CA VAL A 6 -3.37 -4.94 -3.35
C VAL A 6 -3.40 -4.09 -2.10
N ARG A 7 -2.97 -4.67 -0.98
CA ARG A 7 -2.59 -3.90 0.20
C ARG A 7 -1.20 -3.33 -0.01
N HIS A 8 -0.95 -2.12 0.48
CA HIS A 8 0.40 -1.56 0.52
C HIS A 8 1.39 -2.54 1.17
N GLY A 9 2.65 -2.48 0.75
CA GLY A 9 3.73 -3.24 1.38
C GLY A 9 3.87 -2.91 2.87
N ARG A 10 4.56 -3.77 3.62
CA ARG A 10 4.80 -3.53 5.05
C ARG A 10 5.56 -2.22 5.27
N THR A 11 5.10 -1.40 6.22
CA THR A 11 5.74 -0.12 6.58
C THR A 11 6.58 -0.21 7.85
N TYR A 12 7.38 0.83 8.13
CA TYR A 12 8.06 0.95 9.43
C TYR A 12 7.08 0.89 10.61
N PHE A 13 5.95 1.59 10.54
CA PHE A 13 4.93 1.53 11.62
C PHE A 13 4.34 0.13 11.77
N ASN A 14 4.23 -0.65 10.69
CA ASN A 14 3.84 -2.06 10.81
C ASN A 14 4.90 -2.91 11.53
N GLU A 15 6.20 -2.63 11.36
CA GLU A 15 7.28 -3.33 12.07
C GLU A 15 7.22 -3.08 13.59
N ILE A 16 7.03 -1.83 13.99
CA ILE A 16 6.96 -1.41 15.40
C ILE A 16 5.54 -1.41 15.97
N ARG A 17 4.58 -1.98 15.23
CA ARG A 17 3.18 -2.18 15.64
C ARG A 17 2.45 -0.89 16.05
N LEU A 18 2.71 0.22 15.36
CA LEU A 18 1.93 1.45 15.52
C LEU A 18 0.70 1.45 14.62
N THR A 19 -0.36 2.10 15.10
CA THR A 19 -1.59 2.36 14.35
C THR A 19 -1.30 3.34 13.22
N GLN A 20 -1.81 3.02 12.04
CA GLN A 20 -1.53 3.80 10.83
C GLN A 20 -2.78 3.85 9.98
N GLY A 21 -3.49 4.97 10.07
CA GLY A 21 -4.59 5.37 9.21
C GLY A 21 -4.11 6.40 8.20
N TRP A 22 -4.29 7.67 8.52
CA TRP A 22 -3.91 8.78 7.65
C TRP A 22 -2.49 9.29 7.88
N CYS A 23 -1.88 8.97 9.03
CA CYS A 23 -0.44 9.15 9.20
C CYS A 23 0.30 8.19 8.25
N ASP A 24 1.58 8.49 7.99
CA ASP A 24 2.34 7.71 7.05
C ASP A 24 3.75 7.39 7.53
N SER A 25 4.27 6.30 6.98
CA SER A 25 5.64 5.86 7.18
C SER A 25 6.02 5.06 5.94
N PRO A 26 7.29 5.15 5.49
CA PRO A 26 7.72 4.51 4.26
C PRO A 26 7.62 2.98 4.37
N LEU A 27 7.68 2.29 3.23
CA LEU A 27 7.83 0.85 3.23
C LEU A 27 9.10 0.45 4.00
N SER A 28 9.01 -0.61 4.82
CA SER A 28 10.19 -1.19 5.44
C SER A 28 11.00 -1.94 4.39
N ARG A 29 12.25 -2.29 4.69
CA ARG A 29 13.07 -3.16 3.81
C ARG A 29 12.35 -4.47 3.46
N THR A 30 11.60 -5.02 4.43
CA THR A 30 10.75 -6.19 4.23
C THR A 30 9.62 -5.87 3.26
N GLY A 31 8.92 -4.75 3.46
CA GLY A 31 7.85 -4.30 2.57
C GLY A 31 8.29 -4.08 1.14
N GLN A 32 9.44 -3.42 0.93
CA GLN A 32 10.01 -3.23 -0.41
C GLN A 32 10.27 -4.57 -1.11
N LYS A 33 10.83 -5.55 -0.40
CA LYS A 33 11.02 -6.89 -0.95
C LYS A 33 9.68 -7.56 -1.30
N GLN A 34 8.68 -7.46 -0.42
CA GLN A 34 7.34 -8.02 -0.67
C GLN A 34 6.70 -7.43 -1.94
N VAL A 35 6.79 -6.11 -2.13
CA VAL A 35 6.23 -5.46 -3.32
C VAL A 35 6.98 -5.86 -4.59
N GLN A 36 8.31 -5.98 -4.52
CA GLN A 36 9.12 -6.47 -5.65
C GLN A 36 8.78 -7.93 -6.02
N ASP A 37 8.58 -8.79 -5.01
CA ASP A 37 8.17 -10.17 -5.22
C ASP A 37 6.77 -10.24 -5.86
N MET A 38 5.84 -9.38 -5.40
CA MET A 38 4.51 -9.26 -5.98
C MET A 38 4.54 -8.74 -7.42
N ARG A 39 5.39 -7.75 -7.73
CA ARG A 39 5.57 -7.25 -9.10
C ARG A 39 5.92 -8.39 -10.06
N ARG A 40 6.85 -9.26 -9.67
CA ARG A 40 7.23 -10.43 -10.47
C ARG A 40 6.06 -11.40 -10.70
N GLN A 41 5.20 -11.60 -9.70
CA GLN A 41 4.00 -12.45 -9.85
C GLN A 41 2.93 -11.84 -10.75
N LEU A 42 2.87 -10.51 -10.82
CA LEU A 42 1.90 -9.79 -11.63
C LEU A 42 2.39 -9.53 -13.06
N LEU A 43 3.64 -9.84 -13.40
CA LEU A 43 4.29 -9.45 -14.66
C LEU A 43 3.44 -9.76 -15.90
N ASP A 44 2.94 -10.99 -16.00
CA ASP A 44 2.17 -11.47 -17.16
C ASP A 44 0.67 -11.13 -17.10
N ILE A 45 0.22 -10.46 -16.04
CA ILE A 45 -1.18 -10.06 -15.90
C ILE A 45 -1.38 -8.69 -16.57
N PRO A 46 -2.26 -8.57 -17.58
CA PRO A 46 -2.56 -7.27 -18.18
C PRO A 46 -3.25 -6.36 -17.17
N ILE A 47 -2.64 -5.21 -16.88
CA ILE A 47 -3.21 -4.14 -16.07
C ILE A 47 -3.52 -3.00 -17.04
N THR A 48 -4.80 -2.63 -17.14
CA THR A 48 -5.26 -1.56 -18.05
C THR A 48 -5.66 -0.28 -17.33
N ARG A 49 -5.86 -0.36 -16.00
CA ARG A 49 -6.17 0.77 -15.12
C ARG A 49 -5.58 0.50 -13.74
N ALA A 50 -5.06 1.53 -13.10
CA ALA A 50 -4.56 1.46 -11.74
C ALA A 50 -5.12 2.60 -10.89
N TYR A 51 -5.47 2.26 -9.65
CA TYR A 51 -5.98 3.22 -8.68
C TYR A 51 -5.27 2.99 -7.35
N SER A 52 -4.97 4.08 -6.63
CA SER A 52 -4.42 4.00 -5.27
C SER A 52 -4.97 5.12 -4.41
N SER A 53 -4.91 4.95 -3.09
CA SER A 53 -5.04 6.10 -2.19
C SER A 53 -3.87 7.05 -2.39
N ASN A 54 -4.00 8.29 -1.94
CA ASN A 54 -2.89 9.24 -1.98
C ASN A 54 -1.94 9.13 -0.76
N LEU A 55 -1.98 8.03 -0.01
CA LEU A 55 -1.04 7.76 1.08
C LEU A 55 0.27 7.24 0.48
N GLY A 56 1.40 7.81 0.89
CA GLY A 56 2.74 7.54 0.35
C GLY A 56 3.09 6.05 0.33
N ARG A 57 2.79 5.29 1.39
CA ARG A 57 3.00 3.82 1.38
C ARG A 57 2.23 3.06 0.28
N ALA A 58 1.03 3.53 -0.05
CA ALA A 58 0.20 2.94 -1.11
C ALA A 58 0.64 3.43 -2.50
N VAL A 59 1.14 4.66 -2.59
CA VAL A 59 1.76 5.24 -3.80
C VAL A 59 3.05 4.48 -4.13
N GLU A 60 4.00 4.37 -3.19
CA GLU A 60 5.27 3.64 -3.35
C GLU A 60 5.02 2.19 -3.79
N THR A 61 4.02 1.53 -3.19
CA THR A 61 3.62 0.18 -3.61
C THR A 61 3.14 0.15 -5.06
N ALA A 62 2.23 1.06 -5.43
CA ALA A 62 1.66 1.09 -6.77
C ALA A 62 2.70 1.44 -7.83
N GLU A 63 3.59 2.40 -7.57
CA GLU A 63 4.68 2.78 -8.46
C GLU A 63 5.59 1.59 -8.76
N VAL A 64 5.99 0.81 -7.76
CA VAL A 64 6.80 -0.39 -7.97
C VAL A 64 6.04 -1.45 -8.78
N LEU A 65 4.74 -1.63 -8.58
CA LEU A 65 3.96 -2.62 -9.34
C LEU A 65 3.73 -2.21 -10.81
N LEU A 66 3.74 -0.91 -11.09
CA LEU A 66 3.50 -0.32 -12.40
C LEU A 66 4.77 0.07 -13.15
N GLU A 67 5.94 0.02 -12.52
CA GLU A 67 7.19 0.28 -13.21
C GLU A 67 7.31 -0.69 -14.43
N ASP A 68 7.75 -0.13 -15.55
CA ASP A 68 7.74 -0.71 -16.91
C ASP A 68 6.35 -0.96 -17.54
N ARG A 69 5.28 -0.40 -16.99
CA ARG A 69 3.93 -0.44 -17.59
C ARG A 69 3.47 0.94 -18.01
N GLU A 70 2.91 1.03 -19.21
CA GLU A 70 2.24 2.24 -19.70
C GLU A 70 0.81 2.34 -19.14
N VAL A 71 0.68 2.50 -17.83
CA VAL A 71 -0.60 2.62 -17.13
C VAL A 71 -0.58 3.83 -16.21
N GLU A 72 -1.52 4.75 -16.40
CA GLU A 72 -1.70 5.89 -15.50
C GLU A 72 -2.18 5.42 -14.11
N LEU A 73 -1.48 5.86 -13.06
CA LEU A 73 -1.91 5.69 -11.69
C LEU A 73 -2.84 6.83 -11.28
N VAL A 74 -4.12 6.51 -11.09
CA VAL A 74 -5.12 7.49 -10.66
C VAL A 74 -5.29 7.47 -9.14
N TYR A 75 -5.15 8.62 -8.49
CA TYR A 75 -5.38 8.71 -7.05
C TYR A 75 -6.85 8.90 -6.71
N ASP A 76 -7.36 8.09 -5.77
CA ASP A 76 -8.72 8.18 -5.26
C ASP A 76 -8.74 8.24 -3.73
N LYS A 77 -9.20 9.38 -3.18
CA LYS A 77 -9.27 9.60 -1.73
C LYS A 77 -10.22 8.64 -1.01
N ARG A 78 -11.16 8.02 -1.73
CA ARG A 78 -12.08 7.01 -1.17
C ARG A 78 -11.37 5.69 -0.83
N LEU A 79 -10.15 5.49 -1.34
CA LEU A 79 -9.31 4.32 -1.05
C LEU A 79 -8.38 4.53 0.16
N LYS A 80 -8.43 5.69 0.82
CA LYS A 80 -7.65 5.91 2.04
C LYS A 80 -8.10 4.96 3.14
N GLU A 81 -7.15 4.56 3.98
CA GLU A 81 -7.42 3.86 5.22
C GLU A 81 -8.36 4.69 6.13
N ILE A 82 -8.97 4.03 7.12
CA ILE A 82 -9.70 4.69 8.20
C ILE A 82 -8.79 5.74 8.86
N ASN A 83 -9.34 6.92 9.14
CA ASN A 83 -8.64 7.93 9.94
C ASN A 83 -8.81 7.57 11.42
N PHE A 84 -7.72 7.24 12.10
CA PHE A 84 -7.75 6.87 13.52
C PHE A 84 -7.68 8.08 14.46
N GLY A 85 -7.54 9.30 13.92
CA GLY A 85 -7.53 10.53 14.70
C GLY A 85 -6.43 10.56 15.74
N ILE A 86 -6.81 10.72 17.01
CA ILE A 86 -5.86 10.75 18.14
C ILE A 86 -5.17 9.40 18.40
N MET A 87 -5.65 8.31 17.79
CA MET A 87 -5.07 6.98 17.92
C MET A 87 -4.03 6.67 16.83
N GLU A 88 -3.78 7.59 15.89
CA GLU A 88 -2.66 7.46 14.95
C GLU A 88 -1.35 7.38 15.74
N GLU A 89 -0.40 6.55 15.28
CA GLU A 89 0.92 6.37 15.91
C GLU A 89 0.91 5.76 17.32
N GLU A 90 -0.26 5.40 17.85
CA GLU A 90 -0.38 4.66 19.10
C GLU A 90 -0.10 3.17 18.90
N TYR A 91 0.48 2.53 19.92
CA TYR A 91 0.79 1.11 19.87
C TYR A 91 -0.49 0.28 19.71
N LYS A 92 -0.48 -0.65 18.75
CA LYS A 92 -1.61 -1.54 18.49
C LYS A 92 -1.77 -2.53 19.64
N HIS A 93 -2.79 -2.32 20.45
CA HIS A 93 -3.27 -3.30 21.44
C HIS A 93 -4.12 -4.42 20.81
N TYR A 94 -4.47 -4.30 19.52
CA TYR A 94 -5.30 -5.24 18.77
C TYR A 94 -4.66 -5.61 17.43
N TYR A 95 -4.81 -6.88 17.02
CA TYR A 95 -4.36 -7.35 15.71
C TYR A 95 -5.41 -7.03 14.64
N PHE A 96 -5.35 -5.84 14.04
CA PHE A 96 -6.01 -5.64 12.75
C PHE A 96 -5.14 -6.25 11.65
N VAL A 97 -5.64 -7.33 11.05
CA VAL A 97 -5.13 -7.90 9.81
C VAL A 97 -5.94 -7.25 8.68
N PHE A 98 -5.35 -6.29 8.00
CA PHE A 98 -5.82 -5.85 6.68
C PHE A 98 -4.91 -6.44 5.61
#